data_AF-A0A402A6P5-F1
#
_entry.id   AF-A0A402A6P5-F1
#
_cell.length_a   1.000
_cell.length_b   1.000
_cell.length_c   1.000
_cell.angle_alpha   90.00
_cell.angle_beta   90.00
_cell.angle_gamma   90.00
#
_symmetry.space_group_name_H-M   'P 1'
#
loop_
_entity.id
_entity.type
_entity.pdbx_description
1 polymer ?
#
loop_
_entity_poly.entity_id
_entity_poly.type
_entity_poly.pdbx_seq_one_letter_code
_entity_poly.pdbx_strand_id
1 'polypeptide(L)'
;MAYDQQPTGWNKQASQLASVTDLTGKSIDPGILETVIALNLLGVETTSSCEGHLDHGTPAPWVDFHAVGTEEIRHQANIANKQLQDAEEQHASREILHTLTETIFRLAHEEQKAILSRGMVSSSGA
;
A
#
# COMPACT_ATOMS: atom_id res chain seq x y z
N MET A 1 -2.22 -28.50 -25.10
CA MET A 1 -1.22 -27.48 -24.71
C MET A 1 -0.93 -27.71 -23.24
N ALA A 2 0.31 -28.10 -22.92
CA ALA A 2 0.70 -28.49 -21.58
C ALA A 2 0.81 -27.24 -20.68
N TYR A 3 0.04 -27.20 -19.59
CA TYR A 3 0.31 -26.28 -18.49
C TYR A 3 1.50 -26.84 -17.72
N ASP A 4 2.67 -26.40 -18.14
CA ASP A 4 3.95 -26.77 -17.55
C ASP A 4 4.08 -26.06 -16.20
N GLN A 5 4.14 -26.87 -15.14
CA GLN A 5 4.37 -26.58 -13.72
C GLN A 5 4.67 -25.11 -13.40
N GLN A 6 3.66 -24.32 -12.98
CA GLN A 6 3.93 -23.01 -12.39
C GLN A 6 4.86 -23.17 -11.17
N PRO A 7 5.82 -22.25 -10.95
CA PRO A 7 6.76 -22.33 -9.85
C PRO A 7 6.01 -22.52 -8.52
N THR A 8 6.53 -23.35 -7.60
CA THR A 8 5.87 -23.64 -6.31
C THR A 8 5.53 -22.37 -5.52
N GLY A 9 6.36 -21.32 -5.65
CA GLY A 9 6.10 -20.00 -5.06
C GLY A 9 4.87 -19.30 -5.63
N TRP A 10 4.62 -19.43 -6.93
CA TRP A 10 3.46 -18.83 -7.61
C TRP A 10 2.15 -19.44 -7.10
N ASN A 11 2.03 -20.76 -7.15
CA ASN A 11 0.82 -21.46 -6.70
C ASN A 11 0.51 -21.19 -5.23
N LYS A 12 1.55 -21.11 -4.39
CA LYS A 12 1.41 -20.78 -2.97
C LYS A 12 0.88 -19.35 -2.80
N GLN A 13 1.48 -18.37 -3.47
CA GLN A 13 1.07 -16.96 -3.38
C GLN A 13 -0.35 -16.76 -3.94
N ALA A 14 -0.66 -17.39 -5.08
CA ALA A 14 -2.00 -17.37 -5.68
C ALA A 14 -3.05 -17.93 -4.71
N SER A 15 -2.77 -19.06 -4.05
CA SER A 15 -3.67 -19.66 -3.06
C SER A 15 -3.89 -18.76 -1.85
N GLN A 16 -2.85 -18.06 -1.40
CA GLN A 16 -2.97 -17.09 -0.30
C GLN A 16 -3.86 -15.91 -0.71
N LEU A 17 -3.56 -15.28 -1.85
CA LEU A 17 -4.27 -14.10 -2.33
C LEU A 17 -5.73 -14.40 -2.74
N ALA A 18 -6.03 -15.62 -3.18
CA ALA A 18 -7.40 -16.04 -3.47
C ALA A 18 -8.32 -16.00 -2.22
N SER A 19 -7.75 -16.06 -1.01
CA SER A 19 -8.51 -15.96 0.25
C SER A 19 -8.57 -14.55 0.85
N VAL A 20 -7.85 -13.60 0.26
CA VAL A 20 -7.80 -12.21 0.72
C VAL A 20 -9.02 -11.46 0.19
N THR A 21 -9.66 -10.70 1.08
CA THR A 21 -10.73 -9.78 0.72
C THR A 21 -10.46 -8.40 1.30
N ASP A 22 -10.99 -7.37 0.65
CA ASP A 22 -11.02 -6.02 1.20
C ASP A 22 -11.98 -5.92 2.41
N LEU A 23 -12.08 -4.72 3.00
CA LEU A 23 -12.97 -4.44 4.14
C LEU A 23 -14.47 -4.59 3.81
N THR A 24 -14.83 -4.69 2.52
CA THR A 24 -16.20 -4.92 2.03
C THR A 24 -16.46 -6.38 1.68
N GLY A 25 -15.46 -7.25 1.81
CA GLY A 25 -15.54 -8.67 1.47
C GLY A 25 -15.30 -8.99 -0.01
N LYS A 26 -14.84 -8.02 -0.81
CA LYS A 26 -14.52 -8.24 -2.23
C LYS A 26 -13.12 -8.82 -2.39
N SER A 27 -13.00 -9.84 -3.22
CA SER A 27 -11.72 -10.41 -3.64
C SER A 27 -10.98 -9.50 -4.62
N ILE A 28 -9.69 -9.79 -4.85
CA ILE A 28 -8.87 -9.14 -5.88
C ILE A 28 -9.46 -9.42 -7.27
N ASP A 29 -9.53 -8.38 -8.10
CA ASP A 29 -10.02 -8.48 -9.48
C ASP A 29 -9.18 -9.48 -10.30
N PRO A 30 -9.80 -10.44 -11.02
CA PRO A 30 -9.07 -11.49 -11.75
C PRO A 30 -8.09 -10.95 -12.78
N GLY A 31 -8.39 -9.82 -13.43
CA GLY A 31 -7.53 -9.23 -14.46
C GLY A 31 -6.23 -8.63 -13.93
N ILE A 32 -6.12 -8.37 -12.62
CA ILE A 32 -4.92 -7.81 -11.99
C ILE A 32 -4.22 -8.76 -11.02
N LEU A 33 -4.84 -9.89 -10.66
CA LEU A 33 -4.33 -10.85 -9.67
C LEU A 33 -2.91 -11.33 -9.95
N GLU A 34 -2.58 -11.69 -11.19
CA GLU A 34 -1.24 -12.18 -11.56
C GLU A 34 -0.16 -11.08 -11.36
N THR A 35 -0.50 -9.82 -11.58
CA THR A 35 0.37 -8.67 -11.30
C THR A 35 0.62 -8.53 -9.79
N VAL A 36 -0.44 -8.67 -8.98
CA VAL A 36 -0.33 -8.64 -7.52
C VAL A 36 0.54 -9.79 -7.01
N ILE A 37 0.37 -11.01 -7.54
CA ILE A 37 1.22 -12.17 -7.23
C ILE A 37 2.68 -11.86 -7.55
N ALA A 38 2.96 -11.38 -8.76
CA ALA A 38 4.32 -11.06 -9.19
C ALA A 38 4.99 -10.03 -8.27
N LEU A 39 4.28 -8.95 -7.93
CA LEU A 39 4.79 -7.91 -7.03
C LEU A 39 5.11 -8.46 -5.64
N ASN A 40 4.20 -9.24 -5.05
CA ASN A 40 4.44 -9.85 -3.74
C ASN A 40 5.63 -10.82 -3.76
N LEU A 41 5.77 -11.62 -4.82
CA LEU A 41 6.93 -12.52 -4.98
C LEU A 41 8.25 -11.76 -5.16
N LEU A 42 8.22 -10.55 -5.71
CA LEU A 42 9.36 -9.63 -5.81
C LEU A 42 9.63 -8.87 -4.50
N GLY A 43 8.86 -9.13 -3.44
CA GLY A 43 9.00 -8.46 -2.14
C GLY A 43 8.35 -7.08 -2.07
N VAL A 44 7.49 -6.74 -3.03
CA VAL A 44 6.67 -5.52 -2.98
C VAL A 44 5.36 -5.87 -2.28
N GLU A 45 5.22 -5.45 -1.02
CA GLU A 45 3.99 -5.65 -0.25
C GLU A 45 2.88 -4.71 -0.75
N THR A 46 1.83 -5.31 -1.33
CA THR A 46 0.68 -4.61 -1.88
C THR A 46 -0.41 -4.44 -0.82
N THR A 47 -1.08 -3.29 -0.78
CA THR A 47 -2.17 -3.00 0.17
C THR A 47 -3.55 -3.06 -0.45
N SER A 48 -3.67 -2.66 -1.71
CA SER A 48 -4.92 -2.63 -2.46
C SER A 48 -4.63 -2.63 -3.96
N SER A 49 -5.63 -2.99 -4.76
CA SER A 49 -5.51 -3.01 -6.22
C SER A 49 -6.89 -2.93 -6.86
N CYS A 50 -6.93 -2.47 -8.11
CA CYS A 50 -8.12 -2.53 -8.95
C CYS A 50 -7.73 -2.75 -10.41
N GLU A 51 -8.46 -3.58 -11.16
CA GLU A 51 -8.22 -3.78 -12.60
C GLU A 51 -8.66 -2.58 -13.47
N GLY A 52 -9.42 -1.68 -12.87
CA GLY A 52 -9.96 -0.48 -13.48
C GLY A 52 -11.36 -0.69 -14.04
N HIS A 53 -12.29 0.19 -13.69
CA HIS A 53 -13.70 0.07 -14.07
C HIS A 53 -14.26 1.41 -14.57
N LEU A 54 -15.17 1.37 -15.55
CA LEU A 54 -15.79 2.58 -16.12
C LEU A 54 -17.00 3.05 -15.31
N ASP A 55 -17.60 2.18 -14.52
CA ASP A 55 -18.80 2.41 -13.72
C ASP A 55 -18.49 2.70 -12.24
N HIS A 56 -17.27 2.46 -11.78
CA HIS A 56 -16.80 2.78 -10.43
C HIS A 56 -15.27 2.89 -10.36
N GLY A 57 -14.75 3.51 -9.30
CA GLY A 57 -13.29 3.60 -9.08
C GLY A 57 -12.56 4.38 -10.18
N THR A 58 -11.33 3.94 -10.49
CA THR A 58 -10.46 4.55 -11.51
C THR A 58 -10.58 3.74 -12.80
N PRO A 59 -10.63 4.37 -13.99
CA PRO A 59 -10.79 3.64 -15.26
C PRO A 59 -9.54 2.88 -15.74
N ALA A 60 -8.42 3.00 -15.03
CA ALA A 60 -7.16 2.35 -15.37
C ALA A 60 -6.72 1.43 -14.23
N PRO A 61 -6.02 0.31 -14.52
CA PRO A 61 -5.53 -0.60 -13.50
C PRO A 61 -4.48 0.07 -12.61
N TRP A 62 -4.53 -0.22 -11.32
CA TRP A 62 -3.56 0.28 -10.35
C TRP A 62 -3.33 -0.72 -9.21
N VAL A 63 -2.15 -0.64 -8.60
CA VAL A 63 -1.76 -1.41 -7.41
C VAL A 63 -1.13 -0.44 -6.43
N ASP A 64 -1.68 -0.37 -5.23
CA ASP A 64 -1.10 0.36 -4.10
C ASP A 64 -0.17 -0.56 -3.32
N PHE A 65 0.94 0.02 -2.84
CA PHE A 65 1.96 -0.68 -2.09
C PHE A 65 2.61 0.22 -1.04
N HIS A 66 3.27 -0.40 -0.06
CA HIS A 66 4.03 0.30 0.97
C HIS A 66 5.45 -0.20 1.12
N ALA A 67 6.27 0.62 1.77
CA ALA A 67 7.58 0.19 2.19
C ALA A 67 7.43 -0.70 3.42
N VAL A 68 7.95 -1.93 3.34
CA VAL A 68 7.86 -2.89 4.45
C VAL A 68 8.48 -2.31 5.73
N GLY A 69 7.79 -2.47 6.85
CA GLY A 69 8.22 -2.01 8.17
C GLY A 69 7.89 -0.54 8.46
N THR A 70 7.12 0.13 7.61
CA THR A 70 6.64 1.51 7.83
C THR A 70 5.14 1.59 8.10
N GLU A 71 4.49 0.45 8.36
CA GLU A 71 3.03 0.33 8.45
C GLU A 71 2.44 1.25 9.52
N GLU A 72 3.07 1.30 10.70
CA GLU A 72 2.61 2.14 11.81
C GLU A 72 2.76 3.64 11.48
N ILE A 73 3.91 4.04 10.92
CA ILE A 73 4.16 5.45 10.55
C ILE A 73 3.15 5.88 9.48
N ARG A 74 2.90 5.01 8.50
CA ARG A 74 1.92 5.25 7.44
C ARG A 74 0.49 5.31 7.98
N HIS A 75 0.13 4.44 8.92
CA HIS A 75 -1.17 4.47 9.57
C HIS A 75 -1.40 5.80 10.30
N GLN A 76 -0.40 6.25 11.07
CA GLN A 76 -0.43 7.54 11.74
C GLN A 76 -0.52 8.71 10.75
N ALA A 77 0.22 8.65 9.63
CA ALA A 77 0.16 9.68 8.59
C ALA A 77 -1.23 9.75 7.94
N ASN A 78 -1.86 8.61 7.68
CA ASN A 78 -3.22 8.55 7.14
C ASN A 78 -4.25 9.14 8.13
N ILE A 79 -4.12 8.86 9.42
CA ILE A 79 -4.96 9.47 10.46
C ILE A 79 -4.77 10.99 10.48
N ALA A 80 -3.52 11.46 10.46
CA ALA A 80 -3.21 12.89 10.48
C ALA A 80 -3.73 13.62 9.23
N ASN A 81 -3.61 13.01 8.04
CA ASN A 81 -4.17 13.53 6.80
C ASN A 81 -5.70 13.65 6.88
N LYS A 82 -6.38 12.61 7.39
CA LYS A 82 -7.83 12.65 7.58
C LYS A 82 -8.23 13.75 8.57
N GLN A 83 -7.52 13.88 9.68
CA GLN A 83 -7.76 14.95 10.66
C GLN A 83 -7.55 16.35 10.06
N LEU A 84 -6.53 16.52 9.20
CA LEU A 84 -6.31 17.77 8.49
C LEU A 84 -7.47 18.09 7.57
N GLN A 85 -7.90 17.13 6.75
CA GLN A 85 -9.05 17.31 5.86
C GLN A 85 -10.33 17.66 6.64
N ASP A 86 -10.65 16.91 7.69
CA ASP A 86 -11.81 17.17 8.54
C ASP A 86 -11.74 18.57 9.19
N ALA A 87 -10.54 19.02 9.58
CA ALA A 87 -10.31 20.34 10.15
C ALA A 87 -10.44 21.46 9.11
N GLU A 88 -10.00 21.25 7.86
CA GLU A 88 -10.18 22.20 6.76
C GLU A 88 -11.67 22.37 6.41
N GLU A 89 -12.40 21.27 6.32
CA GLU A 89 -13.85 21.25 6.10
C GLU A 89 -14.63 21.97 7.21
N GLN A 90 -14.16 21.86 8.45
CA GLN A 90 -14.72 22.56 9.61
C GLN A 90 -14.20 24.01 9.75
N HIS A 91 -13.39 24.49 8.81
CA HIS A 91 -12.78 25.82 8.85
C HIS A 91 -12.04 26.09 10.18
N ALA A 92 -11.31 25.10 10.67
CA ALA A 92 -10.50 25.20 11.87
C ALA A 92 -9.50 26.37 11.80
N SER A 93 -9.00 26.80 12.97
CA SER A 93 -8.04 27.88 13.04
C SER A 93 -6.75 27.54 12.28
N ARG A 94 -6.07 28.58 11.78
CA ARG A 94 -4.78 28.43 11.09
C ARG A 94 -3.73 27.71 11.95
N GLU A 95 -3.79 27.87 13.27
CA GLU A 95 -2.89 27.21 14.22
C GLU A 95 -3.10 25.69 14.26
N ILE A 96 -4.35 25.23 14.24
CA ILE A 96 -4.69 23.80 14.19
C ILE A 96 -4.21 23.20 12.87
N LEU A 97 -4.53 23.85 11.74
CA LEU A 97 -4.11 23.40 10.41
C LEU A 97 -2.58 23.31 10.30
N HIS A 98 -1.87 24.30 10.84
CA HIS A 98 -0.41 24.30 10.89
C HIS A 98 0.15 23.12 11.69
N THR A 99 -0.40 22.85 12.88
CA THR A 99 0.04 21.75 13.75
C THR A 99 -0.15 20.38 13.09
N LEU A 100 -1.29 20.17 12.43
CA LEU A 100 -1.58 18.94 11.71
C LEU A 100 -0.65 18.78 10.50
N THR A 101 -0.42 19.88 9.76
CA THR A 101 0.53 19.91 8.64
C THR A 101 1.95 19.54 9.09
N GLU A 102 2.44 20.12 10.19
CA GLU A 102 3.75 19.77 10.76
C GLU A 102 3.83 18.30 11.19
N THR A 103 2.74 17.77 11.74
CA THR A 103 2.65 16.36 12.12
C THR A 103 2.79 15.45 10.90
N ILE A 104 2.12 15.77 9.79
CA ILE A 104 2.22 15.01 8.54
C ILE A 104 3.65 15.04 8.00
N PHE A 105 4.28 16.22 7.93
CA PHE A 105 5.67 16.34 7.46
C PHE A 105 6.66 15.58 8.34
N ARG A 106 6.47 15.61 9.66
CA ARG A 106 7.29 14.84 10.60
C ARG A 106 7.18 13.34 10.35
N LEU A 107 5.97 12.83 10.20
CA LEU A 107 5.72 11.39 9.94
C LEU A 107 6.31 10.97 8.59
N ALA A 108 6.17 11.78 7.54
CA ALA A 108 6.79 11.51 6.24
C ALA A 108 8.32 11.42 6.34
N HIS A 109 8.95 12.30 7.12
CA HIS A 109 10.39 12.26 7.37
C HIS A 109 10.83 11.03 8.16
N GLU A 110 10.04 10.62 9.15
CA GLU A 110 10.27 9.39 9.93
C GLU A 110 10.18 8.14 9.03
N GLU A 111 9.17 8.08 8.16
CA GLU A 111 9.03 6.99 7.17
C GLU A 111 10.25 6.93 6.25
N GLN A 112 10.67 8.07 5.68
CA GLN A 112 11.84 8.12 4.81
C GLN A 112 13.12 7.64 5.51
N LYS A 113 13.33 8.04 6.77
CA LYS A 113 14.46 7.55 7.58
C LYS A 113 14.39 6.04 7.82
N ALA A 114 13.20 5.51 8.11
CA ALA A 114 13.01 4.07 8.29
C ALA A 114 13.36 3.29 7.01
N ILE A 115 12.92 3.79 5.84
CA ILE A 115 13.25 3.23 4.53
C ILE A 115 14.76 3.22 4.29
N LEU A 116 15.43 4.37 4.48
CA LEU A 116 16.85 4.52 4.21
C LEU A 116 17.71 3.67 5.16
N SER A 117 17.35 3.59 6.44
CA SER A 117 18.09 2.77 7.40
C SER A 117 18.04 1.27 7.07
N ARG A 118 16.92 0.77 6.53
CA ARG A 118 16.81 -0.60 6.03
C ARG A 118 17.64 -0.85 4.76
N GLY A 119 17.68 0.12 3.84
CA GLY A 119 18.50 0.03 2.62
C GLY A 119 20.00 -0.12 2.91
N MET A 120 20.50 0.48 4.00
CA MET A 120 21.90 0.37 4.41
C MET A 120 22.25 -0.98 5.07
N VAL A 121 21.29 -1.70 5.65
CA VAL A 121 21.54 -3.00 6.29
C VAL A 121 21.63 -4.12 5.23
N SER A 122 20.87 -4.01 4.14
CA SER A 122 20.80 -5.03 3.08
C SER A 122 22.04 -5.07 2.16
N SER A 123 22.84 -4.01 2.11
CA SER A 123 24.04 -3.92 1.24
C SER A 123 25.33 -4.48 1.85
N SER A 124 25.29 -4.94 3.11
CA SER A 124 26.45 -5.46 3.85
C SER A 124 26.62 -6.98 3.80
N GLY A 125 25.79 -7.69 3.02
CA GLY A 125 25.72 -9.16 2.99
C GLY A 125 25.89 -9.80 1.62
N ALA A 126 26.60 -9.15 0.68
CA ALA A 126 26.95 -9.70 -0.63
C ALA A 126 28.45 -9.99 -0.74
#